data_AF-A0A7J9GED2-F1
#
_entry.id   AF-A0A7J9GED2-F1
#
_cell.length_a   1.000
_cell.length_b   1.000
_cell.length_c   1.000
_cell.angle_alpha   90.00
_cell.angle_beta   90.00
_cell.angle_gamma   90.00
#
_symmetry.space_group_name_H-M   'P 1'
#
loop_
_entity.id
_entity.type
_entity.pdbx_description
1 polymer ?
#
loop_
_entity_poly.entity_id
_entity_poly.type
_entity_poly.pdbx_seq_one_letter_code
_entity_poly.pdbx_strand_id
1 'polypeptide(L)'
;MGFLVGLLFGLVAGLAIVVLFVRSENSRSNLRTKLATTVAAFARMTVEDSRKILPAEFYPSWVVFSQRQKLTWLNQHLTKIWPYVNEAASDLIKASVEPVLEQYRPVILSSLKFSKFTLGTVAPQFTGVSIVEDGADSVTMELEMQWDANSNIVLAIKTYLGVSLPVQVKDIGFTGVFRLIFKPLVNEFPCFGAVCYSLRKKKKLDFTLKVIGGDISTIPGLADAIEVCMPFDTSYAEHDTGCY
;
A
#
# COMPACT_ATOMS: atom_id res chain seq x y z
N MET A 1 12.10 12.24 -87.23
CA MET A 1 11.57 11.05 -86.54
C MET A 1 12.10 10.83 -85.11
N GLY A 2 13.35 11.19 -84.77
CA GLY A 2 13.92 10.91 -83.43
C GLY A 2 13.31 11.68 -82.24
N PHE A 3 12.84 12.92 -82.44
CA PHE A 3 12.30 13.75 -81.35
C PHE A 3 10.99 13.20 -80.74
N LEU A 4 10.06 12.73 -81.59
CA LEU A 4 8.80 12.13 -81.14
C LEU A 4 9.01 10.83 -80.35
N VAL A 5 9.99 10.02 -80.76
CA VAL A 5 10.32 8.77 -80.06
C VAL A 5 10.91 9.06 -78.67
N GLY A 6 11.79 10.06 -78.55
CA GLY A 6 12.34 10.48 -77.25
C GLY A 6 11.30 11.05 -76.30
N LEU A 7 10.32 11.81 -76.81
CA LEU A 7 9.23 12.37 -76.01
C LEU A 7 8.31 11.27 -75.44
N LEU A 8 7.96 10.28 -76.25
CA LEU A 8 7.16 9.13 -75.80
C LEU A 8 7.90 8.31 -74.74
N PHE A 9 9.20 8.06 -74.93
CA PHE A 9 10.00 7.31 -73.95
C PHE A 9 10.13 8.06 -72.62
N GLY A 10 10.33 9.38 -72.67
CA GLY A 10 10.41 10.22 -71.46
C GLY A 10 9.10 10.24 -70.66
N LEU A 11 7.96 10.27 -71.33
CA LEU A 11 6.64 10.28 -70.68
C LEU A 11 6.34 8.93 -70.02
N VAL A 12 6.66 7.82 -70.68
CA VAL A 12 6.53 6.47 -70.11
C VAL A 12 7.48 6.28 -68.92
N ALA A 13 8.73 6.72 -69.03
CA ALA A 13 9.68 6.66 -67.94
C ALA A 13 9.25 7.52 -66.75
N GLY A 14 8.75 8.73 -66.99
CA GLY A 14 8.21 9.61 -65.95
C GLY A 14 7.03 9.00 -65.21
N LEU A 15 6.06 8.45 -65.92
CA LEU A 15 4.92 7.75 -65.32
C LEU A 15 5.36 6.50 -64.52
N ALA A 16 6.32 5.74 -65.04
CA ALA A 16 6.85 4.57 -64.33
C ALA A 16 7.52 4.94 -63.00
N ILE A 17 8.29 6.04 -62.97
CA ILE A 17 8.94 6.53 -61.74
C ILE A 17 7.89 6.99 -60.72
N VAL A 18 6.84 7.72 -61.15
CA VAL A 18 5.77 8.16 -60.25
C VAL A 18 5.01 6.96 -59.67
N VAL A 19 4.68 5.96 -60.48
CA VAL A 19 3.99 4.74 -60.01
C VAL A 19 4.87 3.95 -59.02
N LEU A 20 6.17 3.82 -59.28
CA LEU A 20 7.11 3.19 -58.35
C LEU A 20 7.22 3.95 -57.03
N PHE A 21 7.25 5.28 -57.10
CA PHE A 21 7.32 6.14 -55.92
C PHE A 21 6.06 6.02 -55.06
N VAL A 22 4.87 6.13 -55.66
CA VAL A 22 3.58 5.96 -54.97
C VAL A 22 3.45 4.57 -54.37
N ARG A 23 3.86 3.52 -55.08
CA ARG A 23 3.82 2.15 -54.56
C ARG A 23 4.80 1.95 -53.40
N SER A 24 5.98 2.55 -53.47
CA SER A 24 6.98 2.52 -52.40
C SER A 24 6.48 3.23 -51.14
N GLU A 25 5.93 4.44 -51.28
CA GLU A 25 5.37 5.18 -50.14
C GLU A 25 4.16 4.46 -49.52
N ASN A 26 3.25 3.94 -50.36
CA ASN A 26 2.09 3.20 -49.87
C ASN A 26 2.52 1.90 -49.15
N SER A 27 3.53 1.19 -49.65
CA SER A 27 4.06 -0.01 -48.99
C SER A 27 4.70 0.34 -47.63
N ARG A 28 5.49 1.41 -47.57
CA ARG A 28 6.11 1.90 -46.33
C ARG A 28 5.07 2.37 -45.31
N SER A 29 3.99 3.02 -45.75
CA SER A 29 2.88 3.45 -44.89
C SER A 29 2.17 2.25 -44.27
N ASN A 30 1.80 1.25 -45.09
CA ASN A 30 1.14 0.04 -44.60
C ASN A 30 1.97 -0.74 -43.58
N LEU A 31 3.29 -0.79 -43.76
CA LEU A 31 4.19 -1.40 -42.78
C LEU A 31 4.19 -0.64 -41.44
N ARG A 32 4.22 0.70 -41.47
CA ARG A 32 4.15 1.53 -40.25
C ARG A 32 2.83 1.34 -39.53
N THR A 33 1.71 1.29 -40.25
CA THR A 33 0.40 1.06 -39.65
C THR A 33 0.33 -0.32 -39.00
N LYS A 34 0.84 -1.37 -39.66
CA LYS A 34 0.90 -2.72 -39.07
C LYS A 34 1.75 -2.77 -37.81
N LEU A 35 2.94 -2.16 -37.83
CA LEU A 35 3.80 -2.09 -36.65
C LEU A 35 3.12 -1.31 -35.51
N ALA A 36 2.49 -0.18 -35.81
CA ALA A 36 1.77 0.63 -34.82
C ALA A 36 0.57 -0.13 -34.23
N THR A 37 -0.20 -0.85 -35.05
CA THR A 37 -1.31 -1.68 -34.56
C THR A 37 -0.83 -2.83 -33.70
N THR A 38 0.28 -3.47 -34.07
CA THR A 38 0.87 -4.57 -33.29
C THR A 38 1.42 -4.07 -31.96
N VAL A 39 2.17 -2.95 -31.95
CA VAL A 39 2.67 -2.33 -30.72
C VAL A 39 1.52 -1.85 -29.83
N ALA A 40 0.47 -1.25 -30.41
CA ALA A 40 -0.73 -0.86 -29.67
C ALA A 40 -1.51 -2.06 -29.13
N ALA A 41 -1.53 -3.18 -29.85
CA ALA A 41 -2.12 -4.43 -29.38
C ALA A 41 -1.31 -5.02 -28.21
N PHE A 42 0.03 -5.05 -28.32
CA PHE A 42 0.92 -5.48 -27.24
C PHE A 42 0.81 -4.58 -26.00
N ALA A 43 0.70 -3.26 -26.16
CA ALA A 43 0.51 -2.33 -25.06
C ALA A 43 -0.84 -2.51 -24.34
N ARG A 44 -1.82 -3.12 -25.02
CA ARG A 44 -3.16 -3.41 -24.48
C ARG A 44 -3.32 -4.84 -23.98
N MET A 45 -2.33 -5.72 -24.15
CA MET A 45 -2.43 -7.09 -23.66
C MET A 45 -2.44 -7.10 -22.13
N THR A 46 -3.52 -7.61 -21.56
CA THR A 46 -3.65 -7.88 -20.13
C THR A 46 -2.84 -9.13 -19.75
N VAL A 47 -2.57 -9.29 -18.46
CA VAL A 47 -1.84 -10.44 -17.89
C VAL A 47 -2.48 -11.79 -18.24
N GLU A 48 -3.78 -11.79 -18.53
CA GLU A 48 -4.51 -12.99 -18.95
C GLU A 48 -4.19 -13.40 -20.39
N ASP A 49 -4.03 -12.45 -21.30
CA ASP A 49 -3.65 -12.75 -22.69
C ASP A 49 -2.17 -13.13 -22.80
N SER A 50 -1.29 -12.54 -21.96
CA SER A 50 0.10 -13.01 -21.89
C SER A 50 0.19 -14.45 -21.38
N ARG A 51 -0.68 -14.87 -20.45
CA ARG A 51 -0.78 -16.27 -19.99
C ARG A 51 -1.24 -17.24 -21.08
N LYS A 52 -2.07 -16.79 -22.04
CA LYS A 52 -2.50 -17.61 -23.18
C LYS A 52 -1.39 -17.77 -24.23
N ILE A 53 -0.57 -16.74 -24.40
CA ILE A 53 0.51 -16.71 -25.40
C ILE A 53 1.76 -17.44 -24.89
N LEU A 54 2.04 -17.35 -23.59
CA LEU A 54 3.18 -18.00 -22.94
C LEU A 54 2.69 -18.85 -21.76
N PRO A 55 2.76 -20.20 -21.87
CA PRO A 55 2.48 -21.12 -20.77
C PRO A 55 3.35 -20.80 -19.55
N ALA A 56 2.82 -21.08 -18.35
CA ALA A 56 3.49 -20.81 -17.08
C ALA A 56 4.94 -21.36 -17.00
N GLU A 57 5.23 -22.42 -17.76
CA GLU A 57 6.50 -23.14 -17.82
C GLU A 57 7.65 -22.33 -18.45
N PHE A 58 7.36 -21.34 -19.28
CA PHE A 58 8.38 -20.52 -19.95
C PHE A 58 8.66 -19.19 -19.24
N TYR A 59 8.04 -18.93 -18.08
CA TYR A 59 8.33 -17.71 -17.34
C TYR A 59 9.66 -17.82 -16.61
N PRO A 60 10.57 -16.85 -16.81
CA PRO A 60 11.74 -16.74 -15.98
C PRO A 60 11.34 -16.57 -14.51
N SER A 61 12.12 -17.15 -13.59
CA SER A 61 11.83 -17.15 -12.14
C SER A 61 11.70 -15.77 -11.49
N TRP A 62 12.14 -14.71 -12.16
CA TRP A 62 12.06 -13.31 -11.74
C TRP A 62 10.81 -12.58 -12.25
N VAL A 63 10.02 -13.21 -13.13
CA VAL A 63 8.75 -12.66 -13.62
C VAL A 63 7.65 -13.09 -12.65
N VAL A 64 7.43 -12.27 -11.62
CA VAL A 64 6.30 -12.43 -10.71
C VAL A 64 5.14 -11.57 -11.21
N PHE A 65 4.09 -12.23 -11.70
CA PHE A 65 2.82 -11.55 -11.97
C PHE A 65 2.16 -11.21 -10.65
N SER A 66 2.47 -10.03 -10.11
CA SER A 66 1.77 -9.54 -8.94
C SER A 66 0.31 -9.28 -9.33
N GLN A 67 -0.60 -10.12 -8.85
CA GLN A 67 -2.03 -9.82 -8.77
C GLN A 67 -2.33 -8.58 -7.88
N ARG A 68 -1.27 -8.01 -7.28
CA ARG A 68 -1.30 -6.82 -6.45
C ARG A 68 -1.04 -5.59 -7.29
N GLN A 69 -1.98 -4.66 -7.25
CA GLN A 69 -1.81 -3.36 -7.86
C GLN A 69 -1.04 -2.45 -6.90
N LYS A 70 -0.07 -1.70 -7.43
CA LYS A 70 0.65 -0.69 -6.64
C LYS A 70 -0.21 0.57 -6.56
N LEU A 71 -0.42 1.08 -5.35
CA LEU A 71 -1.23 2.27 -5.09
C LEU A 71 -0.36 3.54 -5.00
N THR A 72 0.38 3.84 -6.07
CA THR A 72 1.30 5.00 -6.09
C THR A 72 0.57 6.33 -5.91
N TRP A 73 -0.61 6.48 -6.51
CA TRP A 73 -1.44 7.69 -6.37
C TRP A 73 -1.94 7.88 -4.93
N LEU A 74 -2.32 6.79 -4.25
CA LEU A 74 -2.80 6.84 -2.87
C LEU A 74 -1.66 7.22 -1.93
N ASN A 75 -0.47 6.67 -2.15
CA ASN A 75 0.71 7.01 -1.36
C ASN A 75 1.08 8.50 -1.51
N GLN A 76 0.99 9.05 -2.73
CA GLN A 76 1.21 10.48 -2.97
C GLN A 76 0.16 11.35 -2.27
N HIS A 77 -1.11 10.95 -2.31
CA HIS A 77 -2.17 11.65 -1.62
C HIS A 77 -1.97 11.60 -0.10
N LEU A 78 -1.70 10.41 0.43
CA LEU A 78 -1.47 10.17 1.85
C LEU A 78 -0.29 10.99 2.38
N THR A 79 0.81 11.09 1.63
CA THR A 79 1.97 11.90 2.01
C THR A 79 1.61 13.39 2.15
N LYS A 80 0.71 13.91 1.31
CA LYS A 80 0.28 15.32 1.37
C LYS A 80 -0.65 15.59 2.56
N ILE A 81 -1.55 14.66 2.88
CA ILE A 81 -2.50 14.82 3.99
C ILE A 81 -1.91 14.40 5.34
N TRP A 82 -0.83 13.63 5.34
CA TRP A 82 -0.20 13.09 6.55
C TRP A 82 0.08 14.10 7.65
N PRO A 83 0.58 15.34 7.41
CA PRO A 83 0.78 16.29 8.50
C PRO A 83 -0.52 16.60 9.27
N TYR A 84 -1.64 16.75 8.57
CA TYR A 84 -2.95 16.98 9.18
C TYR A 84 -3.48 15.73 9.89
N VAL A 85 -3.29 14.55 9.28
CA VAL A 85 -3.67 13.27 9.88
C VAL A 85 -2.83 12.99 11.12
N ASN A 86 -1.53 13.28 11.11
CA ASN A 86 -0.64 13.08 12.24
C ASN A 86 -1.07 13.94 13.43
N GLU A 87 -1.42 15.21 13.22
CA GLU A 87 -1.93 16.08 14.27
C GLU A 87 -3.24 15.55 14.87
N ALA A 88 -4.24 15.30 14.02
CA ALA A 88 -5.55 14.81 14.46
C ALA A 88 -5.47 13.43 15.13
N ALA A 89 -4.73 12.49 14.53
CA ALA A 89 -4.56 11.16 15.09
C ALA A 89 -3.73 11.18 16.38
N SER A 90 -2.74 12.07 16.50
CA SER A 90 -1.99 12.24 17.75
C SER A 90 -2.89 12.67 18.89
N ASP A 91 -3.81 13.60 18.64
CA ASP A 91 -4.74 14.06 19.67
C ASP A 91 -5.83 13.05 19.98
N LEU A 92 -6.36 12.36 18.96
CA LEU A 92 -7.31 11.26 19.14
C LEU A 92 -6.70 10.12 19.96
N ILE A 93 -5.46 9.73 19.67
CA ILE A 93 -4.77 8.65 20.38
C ILE A 93 -4.47 9.08 21.81
N LYS A 94 -4.01 10.32 22.07
CA LYS A 94 -3.89 10.81 23.45
C LYS A 94 -5.23 10.69 24.18
N ALA A 95 -6.31 11.23 23.60
CA ALA A 95 -7.63 11.22 24.23
C ALA A 95 -8.20 9.81 24.46
N SER A 96 -7.88 8.85 23.58
CA SER A 96 -8.37 7.47 23.67
C SER A 96 -7.49 6.58 24.54
N VAL A 97 -6.18 6.78 24.54
CA VAL A 97 -5.21 5.91 25.21
C VAL A 97 -4.87 6.39 26.63
N GLU A 98 -4.92 7.70 26.92
CA GLU A 98 -4.82 8.21 28.30
C GLU A 98 -5.79 7.54 29.28
N PRO A 99 -7.11 7.46 29.00
CA PRO A 99 -8.05 6.82 29.93
C PRO A 99 -7.79 5.32 30.07
N VAL A 100 -7.36 4.63 29.02
CA VAL A 100 -7.01 3.20 29.08
C VAL A 100 -5.76 3.00 29.94
N LEU A 101 -4.75 3.85 29.79
CA LEU A 101 -3.54 3.79 30.62
C LEU A 101 -3.81 4.12 32.09
N GLU A 102 -4.76 5.03 32.36
CA GLU A 102 -5.21 5.29 33.73
C GLU A 102 -6.01 4.11 34.32
N GLN A 103 -6.80 3.41 33.50
CA GLN A 103 -7.53 2.21 33.92
C GLN A 103 -6.61 1.02 34.23
N TYR A 104 -5.60 0.78 33.39
CA TYR A 104 -4.62 -0.30 33.56
C TYR A 104 -3.40 0.12 34.37
N ARG A 105 -3.50 1.25 35.08
CA ARG A 105 -2.45 1.78 35.94
C ARG A 105 -2.00 0.73 36.97
N PRO A 106 -0.73 0.30 36.94
CA PRO A 106 -0.16 -0.50 38.02
C PRO A 106 -0.18 0.29 39.33
N VAL A 107 -0.48 -0.39 40.44
CA VAL A 107 -0.57 0.19 41.80
C VAL A 107 0.70 0.96 42.22
N ILE A 108 1.83 0.69 41.57
CA ILE A 108 3.15 1.28 41.85
C ILE A 108 3.27 2.73 41.31
N LEU A 109 2.48 3.10 40.30
CA LEU A 109 2.56 4.39 39.65
C LEU A 109 1.54 5.35 40.28
N SER A 110 1.86 6.65 40.41
CA SER A 110 0.96 7.76 40.83
C SER A 110 0.35 8.59 39.69
N SER A 111 1.06 8.85 38.58
CA SER A 111 0.49 9.41 37.34
C SER A 111 1.12 8.78 36.09
N LEU A 112 0.35 8.56 35.02
CA LEU A 112 0.89 8.18 33.71
C LEU A 112 0.26 9.11 32.68
N LYS A 113 1.04 10.03 32.12
CA LYS A 113 0.55 11.05 31.17
C LYS A 113 1.45 11.12 29.96
N PHE A 114 0.87 11.37 28.79
CA PHE A 114 1.67 11.68 27.60
C PHE A 114 2.17 13.12 27.70
N SER A 115 3.49 13.30 27.71
CA SER A 115 4.11 14.63 27.63
C SER A 115 4.20 15.10 26.19
N LYS A 116 4.58 14.20 25.28
CA LYS A 116 4.59 14.44 23.83
C LYS A 116 4.18 13.17 23.12
N PHE A 117 3.32 13.29 22.11
CA PHE A 117 2.94 12.18 21.26
C PHE A 117 2.96 12.70 19.82
N THR A 118 3.82 12.11 18.99
CA THR A 118 3.85 12.33 17.55
C THR A 118 4.07 10.99 16.87
N LEU A 119 3.23 10.68 15.89
CA LEU A 119 3.31 9.46 15.10
C LEU A 119 4.49 9.51 14.12
N GLY A 120 5.07 10.68 13.88
CA GLY A 120 6.19 10.88 12.97
C GLY A 120 5.81 11.65 11.72
N THR A 121 6.82 12.13 10.99
CA THR A 121 6.65 12.87 9.73
C THR A 121 6.49 11.95 8.52
N VAL A 122 6.80 10.67 8.67
CA VAL A 122 6.73 9.67 7.60
C VAL A 122 5.34 9.05 7.54
N ALA A 123 4.70 9.17 6.37
CA ALA A 123 3.39 8.61 6.11
C ALA A 123 3.45 7.09 5.89
N PRO A 124 2.38 6.35 6.20
CA PRO A 124 2.23 4.95 5.83
C PRO A 124 2.30 4.79 4.31
N GLN A 125 2.82 3.66 3.86
CA GLN A 125 2.85 3.31 2.45
C GLN A 125 2.06 2.03 2.20
N PHE A 126 1.16 2.09 1.22
CA PHE A 126 0.47 0.91 0.73
C PHE A 126 1.35 0.25 -0.34
N THR A 127 1.82 -0.95 -0.04
CA THR A 127 2.73 -1.72 -0.91
C THR A 127 1.97 -2.46 -2.01
N GLY A 128 0.73 -2.85 -1.74
CA GLY A 128 -0.12 -3.54 -2.70
C GLY A 128 -1.57 -3.64 -2.27
N VAL A 129 -2.45 -3.71 -3.27
CA VAL A 129 -3.86 -4.07 -3.08
C VAL A 129 -4.23 -5.26 -3.94
N SER A 130 -4.97 -6.22 -3.39
CA SER A 130 -5.58 -7.32 -4.14
C SER A 130 -7.05 -7.42 -3.80
N ILE A 131 -7.88 -7.62 -4.81
CA ILE A 131 -9.31 -7.89 -4.65
C ILE A 131 -9.49 -9.40 -4.79
N VAL A 132 -10.16 -10.00 -3.82
CA VAL A 132 -10.55 -11.40 -3.79
C VAL A 132 -12.07 -11.43 -3.82
N GLU A 133 -12.62 -11.88 -4.94
CA GLU A 133 -14.06 -12.14 -5.05
C GLU A 133 -14.38 -13.41 -4.27
N ASP A 134 -15.26 -13.29 -3.27
CA ASP A 134 -15.62 -14.39 -2.37
C ASP A 134 -17.12 -14.66 -2.55
N GLY A 135 -17.47 -15.27 -3.70
CA GLY A 135 -18.85 -15.53 -4.10
C GLY A 135 -19.57 -14.34 -4.76
N ALA A 136 -20.85 -14.53 -5.10
CA ALA A 136 -21.64 -13.55 -5.86
C ALA A 136 -21.96 -12.26 -5.07
N ASP A 137 -22.10 -12.36 -3.75
CA ASP A 137 -22.63 -11.29 -2.91
C ASP A 137 -21.59 -10.72 -1.93
N SER A 138 -20.30 -11.04 -2.10
CA SER A 138 -19.26 -10.48 -1.25
C SER A 138 -17.94 -10.21 -1.96
N VAL A 139 -17.36 -9.06 -1.65
CA VAL A 139 -16.07 -8.63 -2.19
C VAL A 139 -15.12 -8.46 -1.01
N THR A 140 -13.98 -9.15 -1.07
CA THR A 140 -12.88 -8.96 -0.13
C THR A 140 -11.80 -8.12 -0.79
N MET A 141 -11.33 -7.08 -0.12
CA MET A 141 -10.18 -6.27 -0.52
C MET A 141 -9.07 -6.42 0.52
N GLU A 142 -7.87 -6.75 0.07
CA GLU A 142 -6.67 -6.86 0.90
C GLU A 142 -5.72 -5.72 0.58
N LEU A 143 -5.39 -4.91 1.59
CA LEU A 143 -4.45 -3.81 1.52
C LEU A 143 -3.22 -4.13 2.37
N GLU A 144 -2.06 -4.20 1.72
CA GLU A 144 -0.77 -4.34 2.41
C GLU A 144 -0.24 -2.95 2.75
N MET A 145 -0.01 -2.71 4.04
CA MET A 145 0.51 -1.46 4.56
C MET A 145 1.85 -1.70 5.27
N GLN A 146 2.81 -0.86 4.94
CA GLN A 146 4.08 -0.73 5.63
C GLN A 146 4.21 0.70 6.11
N TRP A 147 4.53 0.85 7.39
CA TRP A 147 4.68 2.15 8.00
C TRP A 147 5.92 2.14 8.87
N ASP A 148 6.93 2.90 8.46
CA ASP A 148 8.15 3.10 9.22
C ASP A 148 8.14 4.55 9.71
N ALA A 149 7.70 4.72 10.95
CA ALA A 149 7.41 6.02 11.50
C ALA A 149 8.56 6.45 12.42
N ASN A 150 9.16 7.61 12.13
CA ASN A 150 10.08 8.32 13.02
C ASN A 150 9.34 8.97 14.20
N SER A 151 8.51 8.18 14.87
CA SER A 151 7.68 8.59 15.99
C SER A 151 8.55 8.98 17.19
N ASN A 152 8.00 9.86 18.02
CA ASN A 152 8.61 10.25 19.26
C ASN A 152 7.51 10.44 20.31
N ILE A 153 7.30 9.40 21.11
CA ILE A 153 6.29 9.40 22.16
C ILE A 153 7.03 9.46 23.50
N VAL A 154 6.78 10.51 24.27
CA VAL A 154 7.34 10.71 25.60
C VAL A 154 6.22 10.57 26.62
N LEU A 155 6.28 9.51 27.42
CA LEU A 155 5.41 9.27 28.55
C LEU A 155 6.11 9.74 29.83
N ALA A 156 5.46 10.64 30.57
CA ALA A 156 5.91 11.04 31.89
C ALA A 156 5.25 10.14 32.94
N ILE A 157 6.05 9.25 33.53
CA ILE A 157 5.61 8.36 34.60
C ILE A 157 6.00 8.97 35.93
N LYS A 158 5.02 9.17 36.84
CA LYS A 158 5.27 9.53 38.23
C LYS A 158 4.98 8.34 39.11
N THR A 159 5.89 7.99 40.01
CA THR A 159 5.69 6.96 41.04
C THR A 159 5.22 7.58 42.35
N TYR A 160 4.59 6.78 43.23
CA TYR A 160 4.19 7.25 44.57
C TYR A 160 5.38 7.64 45.46
N LEU A 161 6.59 7.17 45.13
CA LEU A 161 7.85 7.51 45.80
C LEU A 161 8.43 8.87 45.35
N GLY A 162 7.71 9.65 44.53
CA GLY A 162 8.14 10.97 44.05
C GLY A 162 9.15 10.94 42.89
N VAL A 163 9.56 9.75 42.42
CA VAL A 163 10.44 9.60 41.26
C VAL A 163 9.63 9.77 39.98
N SER A 164 10.03 10.73 39.15
CA SER A 164 9.47 10.97 37.82
C SER A 164 10.41 10.43 36.75
N LEU A 165 9.98 9.41 36.02
CA LEU A 165 10.78 8.78 34.98
C LEU A 165 10.10 8.97 33.61
N PRO A 166 10.71 9.76 32.70
CA PRO A 166 10.24 9.87 31.33
C PRO A 166 10.65 8.64 30.52
N VAL A 167 9.68 7.93 29.95
CA VAL A 167 9.90 6.85 28.98
C VAL A 167 9.65 7.41 27.59
N GLN A 168 10.59 7.16 26.68
CA GLN A 168 10.54 7.61 25.30
C GLN A 168 10.43 6.39 24.38
N VAL A 169 9.35 6.31 23.60
CA VAL A 169 9.21 5.36 22.49
C VAL A 169 9.63 6.07 21.21
N LYS A 170 10.53 5.45 20.45
CA LYS A 170 11.01 5.92 19.16
C LYS A 170 10.81 4.86 18.09
N ASP A 171 10.79 5.32 16.84
CA ASP A 171 10.93 4.48 15.64
C ASP A 171 9.93 3.32 15.64
N ILE A 172 8.65 3.66 15.44
CA ILE A 172 7.58 2.67 15.39
C ILE A 172 7.49 2.16 13.96
N GLY A 173 7.88 0.91 13.78
CA GLY A 173 7.69 0.15 12.55
C GLY A 173 6.43 -0.69 12.64
N PHE A 174 5.58 -0.60 11.63
CA PHE A 174 4.36 -1.39 11.50
C PHE A 174 4.29 -2.00 10.10
N THR A 175 4.15 -3.32 10.04
CA THR A 175 3.81 -4.02 8.79
C THR A 175 2.61 -4.92 8.99
N GLY A 176 1.60 -4.79 8.12
CA GLY A 176 0.37 -5.58 8.21
C GLY A 176 -0.44 -5.62 6.92
N VAL A 177 -1.37 -6.57 6.86
CA VAL A 177 -2.32 -6.73 5.75
C VAL A 177 -3.74 -6.54 6.29
N PHE A 178 -4.38 -5.46 5.87
CA PHE A 178 -5.77 -5.15 6.19
C PHE A 178 -6.70 -5.83 5.19
N ARG A 179 -7.70 -6.53 5.69
CA ARG A 179 -8.75 -7.19 4.92
C ARG A 179 -10.04 -6.43 5.16
N LEU A 180 -10.60 -5.85 4.10
CA LEU A 180 -11.93 -5.24 4.09
C LEU A 180 -12.88 -6.20 3.37
N ILE A 181 -14.00 -6.54 3.97
CA ILE A 181 -15.00 -7.45 3.42
C ILE A 181 -16.30 -6.66 3.31
N PHE A 182 -16.81 -6.53 2.09
CA PHE A 182 -18.09 -5.90 1.78
C PHE A 182 -19.13 -7.00 1.63
N LYS A 183 -20.05 -7.10 2.60
CA LYS A 183 -21.10 -8.13 2.60
C LYS A 183 -22.33 -7.67 3.39
N PRO A 184 -23.57 -7.93 2.94
CA PRO A 184 -23.94 -8.39 1.58
C PRO A 184 -23.84 -7.24 0.56
N LEU A 185 -23.57 -7.55 -0.70
CA LEU A 185 -23.75 -6.57 -1.77
C LEU A 185 -25.25 -6.34 -2.01
N VAL A 186 -25.67 -5.08 -2.06
CA VAL A 186 -27.08 -4.68 -2.26
C VAL A 186 -27.20 -3.80 -3.49
N ASN A 187 -28.39 -3.74 -4.08
CA ASN A 187 -28.64 -2.94 -5.30
C ASN A 187 -28.98 -1.46 -4.99
N GLU A 188 -29.06 -1.08 -3.71
CA GLU A 188 -29.32 0.28 -3.25
C GLU A 188 -28.01 0.94 -2.79
N PHE A 189 -27.83 2.22 -3.09
CA PHE A 189 -26.63 2.97 -2.73
C PHE A 189 -26.43 2.99 -1.19
N PRO A 190 -25.25 2.65 -0.65
CA PRO A 190 -23.91 2.60 -1.27
C PRO A 190 -23.48 1.26 -1.90
N CYS A 191 -24.42 0.36 -2.19
CA CYS A 191 -24.25 -0.94 -2.85
C CYS A 191 -23.63 -2.06 -1.99
N PHE A 192 -23.49 -1.83 -0.68
CA PHE A 192 -23.05 -2.82 0.29
C PHE A 192 -23.83 -2.62 1.61
N GLY A 193 -24.14 -3.71 2.30
CA GLY A 193 -24.90 -3.71 3.55
C GLY A 193 -24.02 -3.44 4.77
N ALA A 194 -22.85 -4.06 4.84
CA ALA A 194 -21.89 -3.83 5.92
C ALA A 194 -20.45 -3.89 5.41
N VAL A 195 -19.55 -3.24 6.14
CA VAL A 195 -18.10 -3.30 5.91
C VAL A 195 -17.46 -3.94 7.12
N CYS A 196 -16.99 -5.18 6.95
CA CYS A 196 -16.17 -5.83 7.97
C CYS A 196 -14.71 -5.53 7.69
N TYR A 197 -14.00 -5.03 8.69
CA TYR A 197 -12.54 -4.93 8.61
C TYR A 197 -11.91 -5.97 9.52
N SER A 198 -10.84 -6.58 9.03
CA SER A 198 -10.05 -7.58 9.75
C SER A 198 -8.59 -7.40 9.37
N LEU A 199 -7.69 -7.93 10.17
CA LEU A 199 -6.28 -7.96 9.85
C LEU A 199 -5.83 -9.40 9.67
N ARG A 200 -5.36 -9.74 8.46
CA ARG A 200 -5.24 -11.13 7.99
C ARG A 200 -4.09 -11.92 8.59
N LYS A 201 -3.06 -11.27 9.18
CA LYS A 201 -1.92 -11.97 9.83
C LYS A 201 -1.10 -11.02 10.73
N LYS A 202 -0.35 -11.63 11.67
CA LYS A 202 0.42 -11.01 12.75
C LYS A 202 1.18 -9.74 12.31
N LYS A 203 0.80 -8.63 12.93
CA LYS A 203 1.45 -7.32 12.80
C LYS A 203 2.89 -7.45 13.28
N LYS A 204 3.87 -7.13 12.44
CA LYS A 204 5.22 -6.84 12.96
C LYS A 204 5.18 -5.39 13.42
N LEU A 205 5.07 -5.23 14.73
CA LEU A 205 5.15 -3.94 15.40
C LEU A 205 6.49 -3.89 16.12
N ASP A 206 7.45 -3.18 15.52
CA ASP A 206 8.76 -2.97 16.08
C ASP A 206 8.80 -1.56 16.67
N PHE A 207 9.34 -1.39 17.87
CA PHE A 207 9.50 -0.08 18.49
C PHE A 207 10.76 -0.06 19.36
N THR A 208 11.39 1.11 19.47
CA THR A 208 12.57 1.30 20.30
C THR A 208 12.17 2.04 21.58
N LEU A 209 12.29 1.38 22.73
CA LEU A 209 12.12 2.02 24.03
C LEU A 209 13.45 2.59 24.53
N LYS A 210 13.45 3.87 24.90
CA LYS A 210 14.54 4.55 25.62
C LYS A 210 13.99 5.16 26.89
N VAL A 211 14.63 4.90 28.02
CA VAL A 211 14.28 5.54 29.29
C VAL A 211 15.27 6.69 29.52
N ILE A 212 14.74 7.89 29.78
CA ILE A 212 15.58 9.07 30.02
C ILE A 212 15.88 9.11 31.53
N GLY A 213 17.06 8.63 31.93
CA GLY A 213 17.55 8.74 33.32
C GLY A 213 17.72 7.45 34.11
N GLY A 214 17.65 6.26 33.48
CA GLY A 214 17.91 4.96 34.10
C GLY A 214 17.59 3.80 33.15
N ASP A 215 18.10 2.59 33.42
CA ASP A 215 17.84 1.40 32.58
C ASP A 215 16.40 0.88 32.75
N ILE A 216 15.83 0.30 31.69
CA ILE A 216 14.50 -0.36 31.69
C ILE A 216 14.36 -1.42 32.79
N SER A 217 15.48 -2.06 33.16
CA SER A 217 15.58 -3.06 34.22
C SER A 217 15.39 -2.51 35.64
N THR A 218 15.40 -1.19 35.81
CA THR A 218 15.27 -0.55 37.13
C THR A 218 13.83 -0.27 37.56
N ILE A 219 12.85 -0.50 36.67
CA ILE A 219 11.41 -0.38 36.99
C ILE A 219 10.82 -1.80 37.11
N PRO A 220 10.84 -2.42 38.30
CA PRO A 220 10.20 -3.71 38.50
C PRO A 220 8.71 -3.59 38.13
N GLY A 221 8.25 -4.46 37.23
CA GLY A 221 6.86 -4.52 36.78
C GLY A 221 6.52 -3.75 35.51
N LEU A 222 7.35 -2.83 34.98
CA LEU A 222 7.04 -2.20 33.68
C LEU A 222 7.43 -3.08 32.50
N ALA A 223 8.59 -3.74 32.56
CA ALA A 223 8.98 -4.74 31.56
C ALA A 223 7.96 -5.89 31.52
N ASP A 224 7.61 -6.43 32.69
CA ASP A 224 6.58 -7.46 32.83
C ASP A 224 5.20 -6.95 32.38
N ALA A 225 4.80 -5.71 32.68
CA ALA A 225 3.51 -5.18 32.21
C ALA A 225 3.47 -4.95 30.70
N ILE A 226 4.59 -4.58 30.07
CA ILE A 226 4.70 -4.44 28.61
C ILE A 226 4.69 -5.82 27.95
N GLU A 227 5.35 -6.81 28.54
CA GLU A 227 5.37 -8.19 28.06
C GLU A 227 4.01 -8.90 28.27
N VAL A 228 3.33 -8.64 29.40
CA VAL A 228 1.99 -9.18 29.73
C VAL A 228 0.87 -8.46 28.96
N CYS A 229 0.98 -7.15 28.68
CA CYS A 229 0.05 -6.45 27.78
C CYS A 229 0.30 -6.75 26.30
N MET A 230 1.36 -7.50 25.95
CA MET A 230 1.60 -7.99 24.60
C MET A 230 1.33 -9.49 24.51
N PRO A 231 0.06 -9.96 24.57
CA PRO A 231 -0.26 -11.32 24.17
C PRO A 231 -0.24 -11.35 22.63
N PHE A 232 0.95 -11.36 22.03
CA PHE A 232 1.12 -11.67 20.62
C PHE A 232 2.10 -12.83 20.44
N ASP A 233 1.85 -13.90 21.19
CA ASP A 233 2.07 -15.33 20.86
C ASP A 233 1.51 -16.09 22.07
N THR A 234 0.65 -17.08 21.98
CA THR A 234 0.46 -18.15 21.00
C THR A 234 -0.97 -18.68 21.20
N SER A 235 -1.64 -19.10 20.13
CA SER A 235 -2.93 -19.83 20.19
C SER A 235 -4.10 -19.07 20.83
N TYR A 236 -4.74 -18.15 20.10
CA TYR A 236 -6.19 -17.81 20.16
C TYR A 236 -6.40 -16.59 19.26
N ALA A 237 -6.33 -16.78 17.95
CA ALA A 237 -6.74 -15.77 16.98
C ALA A 237 -8.06 -16.22 16.36
N GLU A 238 -9.10 -16.23 17.19
CA GLU A 238 -10.47 -16.44 16.73
C GLU A 238 -11.14 -15.07 16.58
N HIS A 239 -11.27 -14.63 15.33
CA HIS A 239 -12.35 -13.78 14.84
C HIS A 239 -12.74 -12.53 15.63
N ASP A 240 -11.81 -11.58 15.84
CA ASP A 240 -12.20 -10.18 16.04
C ASP A 240 -12.51 -9.52 14.69
N THR A 241 -13.70 -9.79 14.17
CA THR A 241 -14.34 -9.04 13.09
C THR A 241 -15.09 -7.85 13.68
N GLY A 242 -14.54 -6.65 13.50
CA GLY A 242 -15.32 -5.42 13.69
C GLY A 242 -16.24 -5.24 12.49
N CYS A 243 -17.53 -5.45 12.68
CA CYS A 243 -18.56 -5.15 11.69
C CYS A 243 -19.16 -3.79 12.01
N TYR A 244 -19.07 -2.83 11.08
CA TYR A 244 -19.85 -1.60 11.10
C TYR A 244 -20.81 -1.57 9.90
#